data_AF-A0A1U7LXT2-F1
#
_entry.id   AF-A0A1U7LXT2-F1
#
_cell.length_a   1.000
_cell.length_b   1.000
_cell.length_c   1.000
_cell.angle_alpha   90.00
_cell.angle_beta   90.00
_cell.angle_gamma   90.00
#
_symmetry.space_group_name_H-M   'P 1'
#
loop_
_entity.id
_entity.type
_entity.pdbx_description
1 polymer ?
#
loop_
_entity_poly.entity_id
_entity_poly.type
_entity_poly.pdbx_seq_one_letter_code
_entity_poly.pdbx_strand_id
1 'polypeptide(L)'
;MKKFNKFWMVSLILCLVVGIFLPSSALAQENNQANTSYTQYEQYIREGILGEDVSYDEWKNLVESSQKLEEILSNSTDFYEVYSSDATMARASFTPKKGDVIITNGTSSAGILGHAGIATSSSQILHIAGKGENPKTISFTKWHSDYTNKDRSSWTKVYRHKNSSVADHAANWAIEKYKDSNAQYKITPNLASTDVTYCSKIVWQAYYYGPVPAEANGPTWGYRLPYDLPDTIHNLSYQHTY
;
A
#
# COMPACT_ATOMS: atom_id res chain seq x y z
N MET A 1 -44.23 -67.06 26.47
CA MET A 1 -42.82 -66.59 26.55
C MET A 1 -42.78 -65.26 27.27
N LYS A 2 -41.79 -65.13 28.17
CA LYS A 2 -41.72 -64.21 29.34
C LYS A 2 -41.69 -62.72 29.00
N LYS A 3 -42.20 -61.89 29.94
CA LYS A 3 -41.58 -60.69 30.55
C LYS A 3 -42.59 -60.05 31.52
N PHE A 4 -42.64 -60.46 32.80
CA PHE A 4 -41.94 -59.88 33.96
C PHE A 4 -42.07 -58.36 34.13
N ASN A 5 -42.90 -57.99 35.13
CA ASN A 5 -43.06 -56.69 35.77
C ASN A 5 -41.75 -56.14 36.37
N LYS A 6 -41.63 -54.81 36.46
CA LYS A 6 -41.67 -54.07 37.74
C LYS A 6 -41.44 -52.57 37.55
N PHE A 7 -42.42 -51.82 38.05
CA PHE A 7 -42.29 -50.44 38.51
C PHE A 7 -41.40 -50.43 39.77
N TRP A 8 -40.37 -49.59 39.81
CA TRP A 8 -39.98 -48.92 41.05
C TRP A 8 -39.35 -47.57 40.72
N MET A 9 -39.90 -46.57 41.38
CA MET A 9 -39.58 -45.16 41.31
C MET A 9 -38.64 -44.85 42.48
N VAL A 10 -37.75 -43.85 42.30
CA VAL A 10 -37.39 -42.79 43.27
C VAL A 10 -35.89 -42.40 43.27
N SER A 11 -35.70 -41.12 42.94
CA SER A 11 -34.72 -40.11 43.37
C SER A 11 -33.22 -40.14 43.03
N LEU A 12 -32.86 -39.15 42.21
CA LEU A 12 -31.99 -38.00 42.54
C LEU A 12 -30.65 -38.30 43.25
N ILE A 13 -29.57 -38.32 42.45
CA ILE A 13 -28.30 -37.69 42.85
C ILE A 13 -27.79 -36.81 41.72
N LEU A 14 -27.70 -35.53 42.06
CA LEU A 14 -27.07 -34.42 41.38
C LEU A 14 -25.56 -34.67 41.23
N CYS A 15 -25.08 -34.81 40.00
CA CYS A 15 -23.67 -34.58 39.68
C CYS A 15 -23.58 -33.60 38.51
N LEU A 16 -23.39 -32.34 38.88
CA LEU A 16 -22.84 -31.28 38.04
C LEU A 16 -21.61 -31.81 37.30
N VAL A 17 -21.71 -32.01 35.99
CA VAL A 17 -20.54 -31.95 35.10
C VAL A 17 -20.87 -30.93 34.05
N VAL A 18 -20.44 -29.71 34.37
CA VAL A 18 -20.26 -28.58 33.47
C VAL A 18 -19.25 -29.01 32.41
N GLY A 19 -19.73 -29.67 31.37
CA GLY A 19 -18.98 -29.92 30.14
C GLY A 19 -19.25 -28.76 29.19
N ILE A 20 -18.59 -27.63 29.43
CA ILE A 20 -18.58 -26.52 28.48
C ILE A 20 -17.84 -27.02 27.24
N PHE A 21 -18.58 -27.55 26.27
CA PHE A 21 -18.09 -27.60 24.90
C PHE A 21 -18.13 -26.16 24.39
N LEU A 22 -17.07 -25.40 24.69
CA LEU A 22 -16.74 -24.25 23.85
C LEU A 22 -16.28 -24.86 22.52
N PRO A 23 -16.96 -24.61 21.40
CA PRO A 23 -16.23 -24.60 20.15
C PRO A 23 -15.15 -23.54 20.35
N SER A 24 -13.91 -23.96 20.49
CA SER A 24 -12.77 -23.10 20.22
C SER A 24 -12.82 -22.78 18.72
N SER A 25 -13.73 -21.89 18.32
CA SER A 25 -13.42 -20.96 17.26
C SER A 25 -12.25 -20.17 17.80
N ALA A 26 -11.05 -20.72 17.61
CA ALA A 26 -9.92 -19.88 17.30
C ALA A 26 -10.40 -19.05 16.11
N LEU A 27 -10.95 -17.87 16.41
CA LEU A 27 -10.88 -16.76 15.49
C LEU A 27 -9.38 -16.63 15.28
N ALA A 28 -8.87 -17.28 14.23
CA ALA A 28 -7.66 -16.84 13.61
C ALA A 28 -7.96 -15.38 13.30
N GLN A 29 -7.50 -14.49 14.16
CA GLN A 29 -7.27 -13.13 13.78
C GLN A 29 -6.41 -13.27 12.54
N GLU A 30 -7.02 -13.05 11.37
CA GLU A 30 -6.32 -12.98 10.10
C GLU A 30 -5.28 -11.89 10.30
N ASN A 31 -4.08 -12.30 10.68
CA ASN A 31 -2.97 -11.41 10.74
C ASN A 31 -2.76 -11.07 9.26
N ASN A 32 -3.02 -9.83 8.86
CA ASN A 32 -2.76 -9.29 7.52
C ASN A 32 -1.24 -9.22 7.28
N GLN A 33 -0.54 -10.32 7.57
CA GLN A 33 0.88 -10.44 7.44
C GLN A 33 1.16 -10.92 6.02
N ALA A 34 1.89 -10.11 5.26
CA ALA A 34 2.33 -10.46 3.92
C ALA A 34 3.05 -11.81 3.94
N ASN A 35 2.75 -12.65 2.96
CA ASN A 35 3.41 -13.94 2.79
C ASN A 35 4.89 -13.72 2.42
N THR A 36 5.77 -13.87 3.39
CA THR A 36 7.23 -13.75 3.24
C THR A 36 7.93 -15.10 3.09
N SER A 37 7.20 -16.15 2.68
CA SER A 37 7.82 -17.47 2.47
C SER A 37 8.83 -17.46 1.32
N TYR A 38 9.86 -18.30 1.43
CA TYR A 38 10.85 -18.49 0.36
C TYR A 38 10.20 -18.93 -0.97
N THR A 39 9.15 -19.75 -0.92
CA THR A 39 8.39 -20.16 -2.10
C THR A 39 7.75 -18.97 -2.82
N GLN A 40 7.23 -17.99 -2.06
CA GLN A 40 6.65 -16.77 -2.64
C GLN A 40 7.73 -15.89 -3.29
N TYR A 41 8.89 -15.78 -2.65
CA TYR A 41 10.06 -15.10 -3.20
C TYR A 41 10.50 -15.72 -4.54
N GLU A 42 10.68 -17.04 -4.58
CA GLU A 42 11.05 -17.79 -5.80
C GLU A 42 10.02 -17.58 -6.90
N GLN A 43 8.72 -17.56 -6.54
CA GLN A 43 7.67 -17.24 -7.48
C GLN A 43 7.87 -15.82 -8.06
N TYR A 44 8.12 -14.80 -7.22
CA TYR A 44 8.33 -13.43 -7.70
C TYR A 44 9.57 -13.25 -8.56
N ILE A 45 10.65 -14.00 -8.32
CA ILE A 45 11.83 -14.06 -9.18
C ILE A 45 11.46 -14.69 -10.54
N ARG A 46 10.88 -15.89 -10.54
CA ARG A 46 10.45 -16.57 -11.79
C ARG A 46 9.48 -15.74 -12.61
N GLU A 47 8.64 -14.99 -11.92
CA GLU A 47 7.64 -14.12 -12.52
C GLU A 47 8.20 -12.78 -13.00
N GLY A 48 9.46 -12.45 -12.70
CA GLY A 48 10.10 -11.20 -13.09
C GLY A 48 9.61 -9.97 -12.32
N ILE A 49 8.91 -10.16 -11.19
CA ILE A 49 8.50 -9.08 -10.28
C ILE A 49 9.70 -8.52 -9.53
N LEU A 50 10.55 -9.42 -9.03
CA LEU A 50 11.84 -9.08 -8.44
C LEU A 50 12.93 -9.24 -9.49
N GLY A 51 13.95 -8.39 -9.43
CA GLY A 51 15.20 -8.61 -10.15
C GLY A 51 15.94 -9.84 -9.61
N GLU A 52 16.72 -10.49 -10.46
CA GLU A 52 17.58 -11.62 -10.08
C GLU A 52 18.69 -11.19 -9.08
N ASP A 53 18.94 -9.89 -8.98
CA ASP A 53 19.86 -9.24 -8.05
C ASP A 53 19.26 -8.93 -6.68
N VAL A 54 17.96 -9.23 -6.46
CA VAL A 54 17.29 -9.04 -5.17
C VAL A 54 17.38 -10.34 -4.38
N SER A 55 18.09 -10.36 -3.25
CA SER A 55 18.14 -11.55 -2.38
C SER A 55 16.86 -11.74 -1.56
N TYR A 56 16.64 -12.96 -1.08
CA TYR A 56 15.51 -13.29 -0.20
C TYR A 56 15.49 -12.42 1.07
N ASP A 57 16.62 -12.25 1.74
CA ASP A 57 16.69 -11.46 2.98
C ASP A 57 16.42 -9.98 2.72
N GLU A 58 16.93 -9.42 1.61
CA GLU A 58 16.60 -8.06 1.20
C GLU A 58 15.11 -7.91 0.92
N TRP A 59 14.52 -8.79 0.11
CA TRP A 59 13.09 -8.77 -0.19
C TRP A 59 12.24 -8.87 1.08
N LYS A 60 12.56 -9.81 1.96
CA LYS A 60 11.86 -10.00 3.23
C LYS A 60 11.94 -8.74 4.09
N ASN A 61 13.11 -8.15 4.23
CA ASN A 61 13.31 -6.90 4.96
C ASN A 61 12.50 -5.73 4.36
N LEU A 62 12.39 -5.66 3.02
CA LEU A 62 11.56 -4.65 2.35
C LEU A 62 10.08 -4.83 2.69
N VAL A 63 9.57 -6.06 2.63
CA VAL A 63 8.16 -6.37 2.95
C VAL A 63 7.88 -6.03 4.42
N GLU A 64 8.72 -6.49 5.35
CA GLU A 64 8.56 -6.21 6.79
C GLU A 64 8.67 -4.71 7.10
N SER A 65 9.58 -3.98 6.44
CA SER A 65 9.70 -2.53 6.59
C SER A 65 8.46 -1.83 6.05
N SER A 66 7.94 -2.28 4.91
CA SER A 66 6.72 -1.74 4.32
C SER A 66 5.51 -1.93 5.24
N GLN A 67 5.39 -3.07 5.92
CA GLN A 67 4.32 -3.30 6.91
C GLN A 67 4.40 -2.32 8.08
N LYS A 68 5.60 -2.13 8.65
CA LYS A 68 5.81 -1.19 9.76
C LYS A 68 5.49 0.23 9.33
N LEU A 69 5.91 0.64 8.13
CA LEU A 69 5.60 1.96 7.59
C LEU A 69 4.11 2.12 7.32
N GLU A 70 3.42 1.10 6.80
CA GLU A 70 1.97 1.14 6.63
C GLU A 70 1.25 1.34 7.97
N GLU A 71 1.67 0.61 9.01
CA GLU A 71 1.13 0.75 10.36
C GLU A 71 1.36 2.17 10.89
N ILE A 72 2.58 2.71 10.73
CA ILE A 72 2.91 4.08 11.11
C ILE A 72 2.04 5.08 10.35
N LEU A 73 1.91 4.95 9.01
CA LEU A 73 1.11 5.88 8.20
C LEU A 73 -0.39 5.74 8.48
N SER A 74 -0.89 4.53 8.75
CA SER A 74 -2.30 4.28 9.06
C SER A 74 -2.66 4.83 10.43
N ASN A 75 -1.76 4.66 11.41
CA ASN A 75 -1.93 5.13 12.78
C ASN A 75 -1.39 6.55 13.01
N SER A 76 -0.75 7.18 12.02
CA SER A 76 -0.12 8.50 12.18
C SER A 76 -1.19 9.49 12.60
N THR A 77 -1.08 10.01 13.81
CA THR A 77 -1.98 11.00 14.39
C THR A 77 -1.69 12.41 13.90
N ASP A 78 -1.11 12.57 12.70
CA ASP A 78 -0.92 13.86 12.02
C ASP A 78 -2.27 14.51 11.61
N PHE A 79 -3.41 13.93 12.00
CA PHE A 79 -4.40 14.51 12.93
C PHE A 79 -5.69 13.65 12.99
N TYR A 80 -6.45 13.83 14.07
CA TYR A 80 -7.71 13.18 14.47
C TYR A 80 -8.82 13.21 13.41
N GLU A 81 -9.72 12.22 13.47
CA GLU A 81 -11.01 12.23 12.78
C GLU A 81 -11.79 13.50 13.15
N VAL A 82 -11.81 14.50 12.26
CA VAL A 82 -12.58 15.75 12.43
C VAL A 82 -14.04 15.57 11.96
N TYR A 83 -14.40 14.40 11.43
CA TYR A 83 -15.76 14.11 10.94
C TYR A 83 -16.22 12.70 11.27
N SER A 84 -17.08 12.62 12.29
CA SER A 84 -18.07 11.55 12.46
C SER A 84 -19.13 11.67 11.36
N SER A 85 -19.69 10.53 10.94
CA SER A 85 -20.57 10.30 9.79
C SER A 85 -21.87 11.15 9.71
N ASP A 86 -22.13 12.04 10.66
CA ASP A 86 -23.38 12.81 10.76
C ASP A 86 -23.26 14.28 10.31
N ALA A 87 -22.05 14.79 10.03
CA ALA A 87 -21.88 16.19 9.61
C ALA A 87 -21.79 16.32 8.09
N THR A 88 -22.93 16.63 7.46
CA THR A 88 -23.04 17.10 6.07
C THR A 88 -22.47 18.52 5.96
N MET A 89 -21.18 18.71 6.23
CA MET A 89 -20.45 19.91 5.83
C MET A 89 -19.81 19.63 4.48
N ALA A 90 -20.13 20.46 3.50
CA ALA A 90 -19.66 20.34 2.12
C ALA A 90 -18.17 19.96 2.10
N ARG A 91 -17.88 18.70 1.76
CA ARG A 91 -16.51 18.24 1.47
C ARG A 91 -15.97 19.22 0.45
N ALA A 92 -15.08 20.13 0.85
CA ALA A 92 -14.31 20.89 -0.13
C ALA A 92 -13.71 19.84 -1.06
N SER A 93 -14.06 19.87 -2.34
CA SER A 93 -13.63 18.87 -3.30
C SER A 93 -12.11 18.94 -3.39
N PHE A 94 -11.41 18.03 -2.70
CA PHE A 94 -9.96 17.99 -2.78
C PHE A 94 -9.60 17.76 -4.24
N THR A 95 -8.80 18.67 -4.76
CA THR A 95 -8.31 18.64 -6.13
C THR A 95 -6.81 18.44 -6.03
N PRO A 96 -6.27 17.34 -6.60
CA PRO A 96 -4.84 17.16 -6.74
C PRO A 96 -4.18 18.39 -7.36
N LYS A 97 -2.92 18.61 -7.02
CA LYS A 97 -2.06 19.53 -7.73
C LYS A 97 -0.92 18.76 -8.33
N LYS A 98 -0.39 19.28 -9.42
CA LYS A 98 0.76 18.71 -10.09
C LYS A 98 1.91 18.55 -9.09
N GLY A 99 2.52 17.36 -9.10
CA GLY A 99 3.55 16.95 -8.16
C GLY A 99 3.05 16.37 -6.84
N ASP A 100 1.74 16.38 -6.54
CA ASP A 100 1.23 15.68 -5.37
C ASP A 100 1.63 14.21 -5.40
N VAL A 101 2.18 13.74 -4.29
CA VAL A 101 2.55 12.34 -4.05
C VAL A 101 1.33 11.63 -3.48
N ILE A 102 0.90 10.59 -4.16
CA ILE A 102 -0.31 9.84 -3.82
C ILE A 102 0.10 8.44 -3.41
N ILE A 103 -0.29 8.04 -2.20
CA ILE A 103 0.09 6.77 -1.58
C ILE A 103 -1.19 6.06 -1.16
N THR A 104 -1.26 4.75 -1.37
CA THR A 104 -2.42 3.94 -0.99
C THR A 104 -1.98 2.56 -0.51
N ASN A 105 -2.75 1.99 0.41
CA ASN A 105 -2.63 0.57 0.79
C ASN A 105 -3.58 -0.35 -0.01
N GLY A 106 -4.49 0.21 -0.82
CA GLY A 106 -5.52 -0.52 -1.57
C GLY A 106 -4.98 -1.27 -2.77
N THR A 107 -3.91 -2.05 -2.61
CA THR A 107 -3.22 -2.73 -3.72
C THR A 107 -3.17 -4.24 -3.54
N SER A 108 -3.00 -4.95 -4.66
CA SER A 108 -2.54 -6.34 -4.71
C SER A 108 -1.14 -6.41 -5.34
N SER A 109 -0.32 -5.36 -5.14
CA SER A 109 1.00 -5.27 -5.74
C SER A 109 1.86 -6.44 -5.28
N ALA A 110 2.45 -7.12 -6.24
CA ALA A 110 3.38 -8.21 -5.97
C ALA A 110 4.77 -7.64 -5.68
N GLY A 111 5.47 -8.23 -4.72
CA GLY A 111 6.85 -7.88 -4.36
C GLY A 111 6.98 -6.98 -3.13
N ILE A 112 6.38 -5.78 -3.12
CA ILE A 112 6.37 -4.85 -1.98
C ILE A 112 4.95 -4.34 -1.71
N LEU A 113 4.66 -3.98 -0.46
CA LEU A 113 3.34 -3.48 -0.07
C LEU A 113 3.13 -2.02 -0.46
N GLY A 114 1.86 -1.64 -0.56
CA GLY A 114 1.44 -0.30 -0.92
C GLY A 114 1.62 0.01 -2.41
N HIS A 115 1.07 1.15 -2.80
CA HIS A 115 1.17 1.65 -4.16
C HIS A 115 1.30 3.18 -4.14
N ALA A 116 1.97 3.71 -5.16
CA ALA A 116 2.26 5.14 -5.25
C ALA A 116 2.09 5.68 -6.67
N GLY A 117 1.79 6.96 -6.76
CA GLY A 117 1.72 7.71 -8.00
C GLY A 117 2.02 9.18 -7.78
N ILE A 118 2.24 9.90 -8.87
CA ILE A 118 2.44 11.36 -8.88
C ILE A 118 1.35 12.02 -9.70
N ALA A 119 0.72 13.04 -9.14
CA ALA A 119 -0.27 13.83 -9.87
C ALA A 119 0.41 14.63 -10.99
N THR A 120 -0.06 14.46 -12.22
CA THR A 120 0.45 15.17 -13.41
C THR A 120 -0.36 16.42 -13.72
N SER A 121 -1.58 16.50 -13.17
CA SER A 121 -2.49 17.65 -13.25
C SER A 121 -3.50 17.60 -12.10
N SER A 122 -4.52 18.45 -12.15
CA SER A 122 -5.61 18.46 -11.19
C SER A 122 -6.52 17.23 -11.20
N SER A 123 -6.38 16.34 -12.17
CA SER A 123 -7.29 15.19 -12.34
C SER A 123 -6.61 13.91 -12.79
N GLN A 124 -5.28 13.89 -12.93
CA GLN A 124 -4.55 12.80 -13.57
C GLN A 124 -3.36 12.37 -12.74
N ILE A 125 -3.19 11.06 -12.58
CA ILE A 125 -2.15 10.43 -11.76
C ILE A 125 -1.32 9.50 -12.65
N LEU A 126 -0.01 9.70 -12.67
CA LEU A 126 0.95 8.82 -13.34
C LEU A 126 1.43 7.76 -12.35
N HIS A 127 1.34 6.50 -12.75
CA HIS A 127 1.76 5.33 -11.97
C HIS A 127 2.05 4.14 -12.89
N ILE A 128 2.49 3.02 -12.32
CA ILE A 128 2.57 1.71 -12.98
C ILE A 128 1.82 0.69 -12.15
N ALA A 129 0.91 -0.08 -12.76
CA ALA A 129 -0.07 -0.89 -12.02
C ALA A 129 0.47 -2.24 -11.51
N GLY A 130 1.68 -2.64 -11.90
CA GLY A 130 2.30 -3.89 -11.49
C GLY A 130 2.92 -4.64 -12.68
N LYS A 131 3.26 -5.91 -12.44
CA LYS A 131 3.84 -6.80 -13.45
C LYS A 131 3.00 -6.82 -14.75
N GLY A 132 3.67 -6.75 -15.89
CA GLY A 132 3.04 -6.83 -17.21
C GLY A 132 2.42 -5.51 -17.70
N GLU A 133 2.38 -4.49 -16.83
CA GLU A 133 1.90 -3.16 -17.16
C GLU A 133 3.07 -2.22 -17.43
N ASN A 134 2.82 -1.19 -18.23
CA ASN A 134 3.72 -0.07 -18.43
C ASN A 134 3.23 1.16 -17.64
N PRO A 135 4.08 2.17 -17.39
CA PRO A 135 3.64 3.40 -16.76
C PRO A 135 2.56 4.08 -17.61
N LYS A 136 1.50 4.51 -16.94
CA LYS A 136 0.35 5.16 -17.58
C LYS A 136 -0.24 6.21 -16.67
N THR A 137 -0.96 7.13 -17.29
CA THR A 137 -1.74 8.13 -16.57
C THR A 137 -3.18 7.68 -16.48
N ILE A 138 -3.77 7.69 -15.27
CA ILE A 138 -5.19 7.44 -15.04
C ILE A 138 -5.84 8.67 -14.41
N SER A 139 -7.17 8.77 -14.53
CA SER A 139 -7.90 9.83 -13.82
C SER A 139 -7.86 9.60 -12.31
N PHE A 140 -7.95 10.68 -11.54
CA PHE A 140 -8.01 10.60 -10.08
C PHE A 140 -9.27 9.84 -9.61
N THR A 141 -10.39 9.95 -10.34
CA THR A 141 -11.58 9.11 -10.11
C THR A 141 -11.28 7.63 -10.34
N LYS A 142 -10.54 7.29 -11.39
CA LYS A 142 -10.13 5.90 -11.65
C LYS A 142 -9.19 5.39 -10.56
N TRP A 143 -8.26 6.22 -10.08
CA TRP A 143 -7.42 5.88 -8.91
C TRP A 143 -8.28 5.51 -7.70
N HIS A 144 -9.33 6.28 -7.41
CA HIS A 144 -10.25 5.96 -6.31
C HIS A 144 -10.96 4.64 -6.50
N SER A 145 -11.46 4.39 -7.72
CA SER A 145 -12.15 3.14 -8.04
C SER A 145 -11.22 1.93 -7.97
N ASP A 146 -9.99 2.06 -8.45
CA ASP A 146 -9.05 0.94 -8.57
C ASP A 146 -8.33 0.64 -7.24
N TYR A 147 -8.13 1.66 -6.39
CA TYR A 147 -7.29 1.56 -5.19
C TYR A 147 -7.99 2.02 -3.92
N THR A 148 -8.42 3.29 -3.83
CA THR A 148 -8.98 3.84 -2.57
C THR A 148 -10.20 3.08 -2.07
N ASN A 149 -11.12 2.75 -2.97
CA ASN A 149 -12.40 2.12 -2.63
C ASN A 149 -12.39 0.61 -2.87
N LYS A 150 -11.20 0.01 -2.97
CA LYS A 150 -11.05 -1.41 -3.25
C LYS A 150 -11.72 -2.25 -2.17
N ASP A 151 -11.36 -1.99 -0.91
CA ASP A 151 -11.90 -2.66 0.27
C ASP A 151 -12.20 -1.64 1.39
N ARG A 152 -12.94 -2.05 2.43
CA ARG A 152 -13.30 -1.17 3.57
C ARG A 152 -12.10 -0.61 4.36
N SER A 153 -10.94 -1.26 4.28
CA SER A 153 -9.70 -0.86 4.93
C SER A 153 -8.72 -0.15 3.99
N SER A 154 -9.10 0.02 2.71
CA SER A 154 -8.29 0.74 1.75
C SER A 154 -8.36 2.24 2.01
N TRP A 155 -7.23 2.93 1.86
CA TRP A 155 -7.11 4.37 2.00
C TRP A 155 -6.20 4.94 0.92
N THR A 156 -6.37 6.23 0.62
CA THR A 156 -5.40 7.00 -0.17
C THR A 156 -5.00 8.26 0.57
N LYS A 157 -3.69 8.45 0.81
CA LYS A 157 -3.11 9.67 1.37
C LYS A 157 -2.43 10.51 0.29
N VAL A 158 -2.62 11.81 0.37
CA VAL A 158 -2.01 12.78 -0.54
C VAL A 158 -1.04 13.68 0.22
N TYR A 159 0.19 13.78 -0.28
CA TYR A 159 1.25 14.62 0.22
C TYR A 159 1.64 15.64 -0.85
N ARG A 160 1.95 16.86 -0.44
CA ARG A 160 2.29 17.96 -1.34
C ARG A 160 3.59 18.61 -0.92
N HIS A 161 4.45 18.86 -1.89
CA HIS A 161 5.67 19.62 -1.66
C HIS A 161 5.34 21.08 -1.33
N LYS A 162 5.99 21.64 -0.31
CA LYS A 162 5.74 23.02 0.14
C LYS A 162 6.06 24.08 -0.93
N ASN A 163 7.00 23.78 -1.83
CA ASN A 163 7.33 24.62 -3.00
C ASN A 163 6.66 24.06 -4.26
N SER A 164 5.74 24.82 -4.85
CA SER A 164 4.99 24.41 -6.05
C SER A 164 5.85 24.31 -7.31
N SER A 165 6.92 25.11 -7.42
CA SER A 165 7.85 25.04 -8.56
C SER A 165 8.61 23.71 -8.58
N VAL A 166 9.04 23.23 -7.41
CA VAL A 166 9.64 21.90 -7.25
C VAL A 166 8.65 20.80 -7.64
N ALA A 167 7.41 20.88 -7.14
CA ALA A 167 6.36 19.91 -7.44
C ALA A 167 6.07 19.86 -8.96
N ASP A 168 6.01 21.02 -9.61
CA ASP A 168 5.80 21.14 -11.05
C ASP A 168 6.96 20.53 -11.86
N HIS A 169 8.21 20.80 -11.48
CA HIS A 169 9.39 20.20 -12.11
C HIS A 169 9.42 18.69 -11.94
N ALA A 170 9.12 18.17 -10.74
CA ALA A 170 9.06 16.74 -10.49
C ALA A 170 8.02 16.06 -11.40
N ALA A 171 6.80 16.60 -11.43
CA ALA A 171 5.75 16.05 -12.29
C ALA A 171 6.07 16.17 -13.79
N ASN A 172 6.67 17.27 -14.24
CA ASN A 172 7.13 17.41 -15.63
C ASN A 172 8.13 16.32 -15.99
N TRP A 173 9.14 16.12 -15.14
CA TRP A 173 10.13 15.07 -15.36
C TRP A 173 9.48 13.69 -15.44
N ALA A 174 8.54 13.38 -14.54
CA ALA A 174 7.84 12.11 -14.56
C ALA A 174 7.02 11.91 -15.84
N ILE A 175 6.33 12.96 -16.30
CA ILE A 175 5.58 12.95 -17.55
C ILE A 175 6.52 12.69 -18.73
N GLU A 176 7.58 13.48 -18.86
CA GLU A 176 8.53 13.38 -19.98
C GLU A 176 9.20 12.01 -20.04
N LYS A 177 9.48 11.41 -18.87
CA LYS A 177 10.25 10.18 -18.80
C LYS A 177 9.41 8.91 -18.87
N TYR A 178 8.22 8.93 -18.26
CA TYR A 178 7.44 7.72 -18.04
C TYR A 178 6.08 7.70 -18.72
N LYS A 179 5.47 8.85 -19.02
CA LYS A 179 4.14 8.82 -19.62
C LYS A 179 4.20 8.07 -20.96
N ASP A 180 3.44 6.99 -21.05
CA ASP A 180 3.33 6.13 -22.23
C ASP A 180 4.68 5.50 -22.64
N SER A 181 5.63 5.38 -21.71
CA SER A 181 6.91 4.71 -21.97
C SER A 181 6.78 3.19 -21.90
N ASN A 182 7.73 2.46 -22.51
CA ASN A 182 7.77 1.01 -22.47
C ASN A 182 8.50 0.45 -21.23
N ALA A 183 8.68 1.26 -20.19
CA ALA A 183 9.37 0.81 -18.98
C ALA A 183 8.66 -0.40 -18.38
N GLN A 184 9.43 -1.44 -18.03
CA GLN A 184 8.89 -2.68 -17.50
C GLN A 184 8.75 -2.60 -15.99
N TYR A 185 7.65 -3.12 -15.45
CA TYR A 185 7.53 -3.28 -14.01
C TYR A 185 8.48 -4.35 -13.49
N LYS A 186 9.41 -3.96 -12.61
CA LYS A 186 10.24 -4.87 -11.81
C LYS A 186 10.93 -4.11 -10.69
N ILE A 187 11.00 -4.74 -9.53
CA ILE A 187 11.66 -4.21 -8.33
C ILE A 187 13.14 -4.59 -8.39
N THR A 188 13.98 -3.58 -8.50
CA THR A 188 15.45 -3.72 -8.59
C THR A 188 16.10 -2.60 -7.76
N PRO A 189 17.30 -2.81 -7.22
CA PRO A 189 18.03 -1.77 -6.51
C PRO A 189 18.53 -0.64 -7.42
N ASN A 190 18.55 -0.81 -8.74
CA ASN A 190 18.97 0.25 -9.65
C ASN A 190 17.91 1.37 -9.74
N LEU A 191 18.10 2.47 -8.99
CA LEU A 191 17.21 3.63 -9.01
C LEU A 191 17.55 4.64 -10.12
N ALA A 192 18.66 4.46 -10.85
CA ALA A 192 19.02 5.34 -11.97
C ALA A 192 18.33 4.93 -13.28
N SER A 193 18.13 3.63 -13.50
CA SER A 193 17.49 3.12 -14.72
C SER A 193 16.04 3.59 -14.82
N THR A 194 15.60 3.84 -16.05
CA THR A 194 14.20 4.17 -16.37
C THR A 194 13.53 3.15 -17.28
N ASP A 195 14.28 2.16 -17.77
CA ASP A 195 13.75 1.08 -18.60
C ASP A 195 13.03 0.03 -17.75
N VAL A 196 13.35 0.01 -16.46
CA VAL A 196 12.76 -0.87 -15.45
C VAL A 196 12.34 -0.02 -14.26
N THR A 197 11.09 -0.11 -13.82
CA THR A 197 10.57 0.75 -12.77
C THR A 197 9.51 0.07 -11.91
N TYR A 198 9.11 0.73 -10.83
CA TYR A 198 7.99 0.37 -9.97
C TYR A 198 7.38 1.64 -9.39
N CYS A 199 6.20 1.55 -8.79
CA CYS A 199 5.35 2.69 -8.48
C CYS A 199 6.04 3.82 -7.69
N SER A 200 6.66 3.50 -6.56
CA SER A 200 7.38 4.47 -5.72
C SER A 200 8.71 4.94 -6.32
N LYS A 201 9.36 4.13 -7.16
CA LYS A 201 10.57 4.58 -7.89
C LYS A 201 10.26 5.71 -8.86
N ILE A 202 9.14 5.66 -9.58
CA ILE A 202 8.70 6.75 -10.46
C ILE A 202 8.61 8.06 -9.67
N VAL A 203 7.97 8.01 -8.50
CA VAL A 203 7.74 9.20 -7.66
C VAL A 203 9.05 9.71 -7.07
N TRP A 204 9.90 8.84 -6.52
CA TRP A 204 11.20 9.24 -6.00
C TRP A 204 12.09 9.87 -7.09
N GLN A 205 12.17 9.25 -8.26
CA GLN A 205 12.98 9.77 -9.38
C GLN A 205 12.47 11.12 -9.89
N ALA A 206 11.16 11.35 -9.87
CA ALA A 206 10.57 12.64 -10.20
C ALA A 206 11.16 13.77 -9.33
N TYR A 207 11.22 13.56 -8.02
CA TYR A 207 11.77 14.53 -7.08
C TYR A 207 13.31 14.52 -7.01
N TYR A 208 13.96 13.44 -7.43
CA TYR A 208 15.41 13.35 -7.50
C TYR A 208 15.99 14.05 -8.75
N TYR A 209 15.35 13.90 -9.91
CA TYR A 209 15.88 14.36 -11.19
C TYR A 209 15.15 15.57 -11.79
N GLY A 210 13.91 15.84 -11.37
CA GLY A 210 13.13 16.96 -11.89
C GLY A 210 13.59 18.33 -11.39
N PRO A 211 13.58 18.58 -10.08
CA PRO A 211 14.04 19.85 -9.51
C PRO A 211 15.57 19.95 -9.45
N VAL A 212 16.07 21.19 -9.43
CA VAL A 212 17.49 21.50 -9.19
C VAL A 212 17.59 22.51 -8.04
N PRO A 213 18.21 22.16 -6.90
CA PRO A 213 18.82 20.86 -6.58
C PRO A 213 17.78 19.73 -6.44
N ALA A 214 18.25 18.49 -6.37
CA ALA A 214 17.40 17.33 -6.08
C ALA A 214 16.72 17.47 -4.72
N GLU A 215 15.44 17.10 -4.64
CA GLU A 215 14.60 17.20 -3.43
C GLU A 215 14.16 15.81 -2.94
N ALA A 216 15.01 14.81 -3.19
CA ALA A 216 14.84 13.45 -2.70
C ALA A 216 16.17 12.85 -2.21
N ASN A 217 16.10 12.05 -1.16
CA ASN A 217 17.23 11.49 -0.43
C ASN A 217 17.91 10.30 -1.14
N GLY A 218 19.19 10.14 -0.81
CA GLY A 218 19.93 8.88 -0.94
C GLY A 218 20.62 8.67 -2.29
N PRO A 219 21.41 7.59 -2.40
CA PRO A 219 22.07 7.22 -3.64
C PRO A 219 21.06 6.70 -4.67
N THR A 220 21.47 6.62 -5.93
CA THR A 220 20.70 6.02 -7.03
C THR A 220 20.77 4.48 -7.02
N TRP A 221 21.07 3.88 -5.87
CA TRP A 221 21.11 2.43 -5.64
C TRP A 221 20.41 2.09 -4.31
N GLY A 222 19.59 1.05 -4.32
CA GLY A 222 18.72 0.63 -3.22
C GLY A 222 17.25 0.68 -3.60
N TYR A 223 16.37 0.73 -2.61
CA TYR A 223 14.92 0.64 -2.81
C TYR A 223 14.21 1.86 -2.24
N ARG A 224 12.99 2.11 -2.73
CA ARG A 224 12.09 3.16 -2.26
C ARG A 224 10.72 2.56 -2.08
N LEU A 225 10.22 2.49 -0.87
CA LEU A 225 8.92 1.91 -0.58
C LEU A 225 7.83 2.98 -0.76
N PRO A 226 6.61 2.63 -1.22
CA PRO A 226 5.50 3.58 -1.30
C PRO A 226 5.31 4.38 -0.02
N TYR A 227 5.41 3.73 1.13
CA TYR A 227 5.20 4.34 2.44
C TYR A 227 6.41 5.11 2.99
N ASP A 228 7.60 5.02 2.36
CA ASP A 228 8.79 5.81 2.77
C ASP A 228 8.91 7.14 2.02
N LEU A 229 8.08 7.38 1.00
CA LEU A 229 8.12 8.58 0.18
C LEU A 229 8.01 9.89 1.00
N PRO A 230 7.15 9.99 2.04
CA PRO A 230 7.08 11.18 2.89
C PRO A 230 8.40 11.51 3.61
N ASP A 231 9.23 10.50 3.91
CA ASP A 231 10.51 10.65 4.60
C ASP A 231 11.68 10.80 3.63
N THR A 232 11.56 10.24 2.42
CA THR A 232 12.62 10.27 1.41
C THR A 232 12.55 11.50 0.51
N ILE A 233 11.39 12.13 0.34
CA ILE A 233 11.23 13.39 -0.42
C ILE A 233 11.20 14.56 0.55
N HIS A 234 12.01 15.58 0.27
CA HIS A 234 12.13 16.74 1.13
C HIS A 234 10.83 17.55 1.14
N ASN A 235 10.56 18.22 2.25
CA ASN A 235 9.52 19.26 2.34
C ASN A 235 8.10 18.84 1.89
N LEU A 236 7.76 17.55 1.94
CA LEU A 236 6.38 17.10 1.77
C LEU A 236 5.55 17.45 3.02
N SER A 237 4.28 17.77 2.81
CA SER A 237 3.29 17.88 3.87
C SER A 237 2.02 17.14 3.48
N TYR A 238 1.45 16.41 4.43
CA TYR A 238 0.16 15.76 4.28
C TYR A 238 -0.94 16.78 3.93
N GLN A 239 -1.86 16.40 3.04
CA GLN A 239 -2.95 17.26 2.57
C GLN A 239 -4.33 16.64 2.78
N HIS A 240 -4.46 15.34 2.52
CA HIS A 240 -5.78 14.69 2.49
C HIS A 240 -5.67 13.17 2.62
N THR A 241 -6.70 12.56 3.22
CA THR A 241 -6.92 11.10 3.24
C THR A 241 -8.32 10.84 2.71
N TYR A 242 -8.43 9.79 1.88
CA TYR A 242 -9.68 9.17 1.48
C TYR A 242 -9.82 7.80 2.10
#